data_AF-A0A8J5M1J8-F1
#
_entry.id   AF-A0A8J5M1J8-F1
#
_cell.length_a   1.000
_cell.length_b   1.000
_cell.length_c   1.000
_cell.angle_alpha   90.00
_cell.angle_beta   90.00
_cell.angle_gamma   90.00
#
_symmetry.space_group_name_H-M   'P 1'
#
loop_
_entity.id
_entity.type
_entity.pdbx_description
1 polymer ?
#
loop_
_entity_poly.entity_id
_entity_poly.type
_entity_poly.pdbx_seq_one_letter_code
_entity_poly.pdbx_strand_id
1 'polypeptide(L)'
;ILGGQVVPIGTKTYTVGIRTTANGESFCGGALIAPSYVISSAHCEWRDVEYVTVGSHYINGSEEGVPADGEQIKIEVHHEHRSSPWDFVVLKLERPSKFTPVKLPKHGDDKKGVWGTTMGWGVTSTPDGDYSLELKSVKLQV
;
A
#
# COMPACT_ATOMS: atom_id res chain seq x y z
N ILE A 1 -0.62 -11.37 5.97
CA ILE A 1 -0.05 -12.24 4.91
C ILE A 1 0.34 -13.57 5.53
N LEU A 2 -0.51 -14.60 5.37
CA LEU A 2 -0.30 -15.94 5.95
C LEU A 2 0.66 -16.78 5.10
N GLY A 3 1.60 -17.48 5.74
CA GLY A 3 2.56 -18.37 5.04
C GLY A 3 3.51 -17.65 4.07
N GLY A 4 3.59 -16.32 4.13
CA GLY A 4 4.45 -15.51 3.27
C GLY A 4 5.88 -15.37 3.79
N GLN A 5 6.71 -14.76 2.98
CA GLN A 5 8.12 -14.47 3.25
C GLN A 5 8.37 -12.96 3.27
N VAL A 6 9.40 -12.53 4.01
CA VAL A 6 9.82 -11.12 4.03
C VAL A 6 10.26 -10.69 2.64
N VAL A 7 9.78 -9.53 2.19
CA VAL A 7 10.20 -8.90 0.94
C VAL A 7 11.56 -8.24 1.17
N PRO A 8 12.58 -8.44 0.32
CA PRO A 8 13.84 -7.74 0.49
C PRO A 8 13.66 -6.22 0.39
N ILE A 9 14.30 -5.49 1.31
CA ILE A 9 14.22 -4.02 1.40
C ILE A 9 14.56 -3.37 0.06
N GLY A 10 13.76 -2.38 -0.35
CA GLY A 10 14.00 -1.61 -1.58
C GLY A 10 13.63 -2.31 -2.89
N THR A 11 13.09 -3.54 -2.87
CA THR A 11 12.75 -4.27 -4.11
C THR A 11 11.32 -4.05 -4.61
N LYS A 12 10.42 -3.57 -3.74
CA LYS A 12 8.99 -3.33 -4.02
C LYS A 12 8.59 -1.93 -3.59
N THR A 13 9.32 -0.94 -4.07
CA THR A 13 9.19 0.47 -3.65
C THR A 13 7.90 1.16 -4.11
N TYR A 14 7.11 0.52 -4.98
CA TYR A 14 5.77 0.98 -5.33
C TYR A 14 4.71 0.61 -4.29
N THR A 15 5.05 -0.19 -3.27
CA THR A 15 4.14 -0.48 -2.16
C THR A 15 3.92 0.78 -1.33
N VAL A 16 2.66 1.02 -0.98
CA VAL A 16 2.25 2.19 -0.23
C VAL A 16 1.56 1.77 1.06
N GLY A 17 1.90 2.42 2.16
CA GLY A 17 1.12 2.38 3.40
C GLY A 17 0.28 3.64 3.55
N ILE A 18 -0.96 3.51 4.00
CA ILE A 18 -1.92 4.61 4.19
C ILE A 18 -2.02 4.96 5.67
N ARG A 19 -1.94 6.25 6.00
CA ARG A 19 -1.75 6.76 7.35
C ARG A 19 -2.62 8.00 7.63
N THR A 20 -2.96 8.19 8.90
CA THR A 20 -3.65 9.39 9.40
C THR A 20 -2.68 10.54 9.68
N THR A 21 -1.41 10.24 9.95
CA THR A 21 -0.36 11.24 10.16
C THR A 21 0.89 10.84 9.40
N ALA A 22 1.77 11.80 9.10
CA ALA A 22 2.99 11.56 8.33
C ALA A 22 3.86 10.42 8.93
N ASN A 23 4.02 10.48 10.25
CA ASN A 23 4.85 9.58 11.06
C ASN A 23 4.08 8.36 11.61
N GLY A 24 2.76 8.27 11.41
CA GLY A 24 1.92 7.25 12.02
C GLY A 24 2.11 5.85 11.43
N GLU A 25 1.51 4.85 12.09
CA GLU A 25 1.43 3.48 11.58
C GLU A 25 0.49 3.40 10.37
N SER A 26 0.85 2.57 9.40
CA SER A 26 0.02 2.29 8.25
C SER A 26 -1.15 1.37 8.62
N PHE A 27 -2.39 1.80 8.39
CA PHE A 27 -3.59 0.99 8.67
C PHE A 27 -4.18 0.31 7.43
N CYS A 28 -3.80 0.77 6.25
CA CYS A 28 -4.18 0.21 4.96
C CYS A 28 -2.99 0.18 4.00
N GLY A 29 -3.12 -0.56 2.91
CA GLY A 29 -2.12 -0.65 1.85
C GLY A 29 -2.62 -0.05 0.54
N GLY A 30 -1.70 0.26 -0.36
CA GLY A 30 -1.97 0.70 -1.72
C GLY A 30 -0.78 0.48 -2.64
N ALA A 31 -0.87 1.01 -3.85
CA ALA A 31 0.23 0.98 -4.82
C ALA A 31 0.39 2.31 -5.54
N LEU A 32 1.64 2.75 -5.72
CA LEU A 32 1.98 3.89 -6.56
C LEU A 32 1.80 3.51 -8.04
N ILE A 33 0.88 4.17 -8.74
CA ILE A 33 0.51 3.86 -10.14
C ILE A 33 0.94 4.94 -11.14
N ALA A 34 1.24 6.14 -10.65
CA ALA A 34 1.93 7.21 -11.37
C ALA A 34 2.67 8.09 -10.35
N PRO A 35 3.59 9.00 -10.74
CA PRO A 35 4.44 9.72 -9.80
C PRO A 35 3.70 10.40 -8.65
N SER A 36 2.50 10.93 -8.90
CA SER A 36 1.66 11.58 -7.87
C SER A 36 0.32 10.88 -7.64
N TYR A 37 0.19 9.59 -8.01
CA TYR A 37 -1.08 8.87 -7.89
C TYR A 37 -0.88 7.49 -7.26
N VAL A 38 -1.66 7.24 -6.21
CA VAL A 38 -1.75 5.95 -5.51
C VAL A 38 -3.14 5.38 -5.72
N ILE A 39 -3.22 4.07 -5.98
CA ILE A 39 -4.49 3.33 -5.95
C ILE A 39 -4.62 2.55 -4.64
N SER A 40 -5.82 2.55 -4.09
CA SER A 40 -6.20 1.79 -2.89
C SER A 40 -7.67 1.34 -2.98
N SER A 41 -8.20 0.73 -1.92
CA SER A 41 -9.62 0.44 -1.76
C SER A 41 -10.38 1.61 -1.13
N ALA A 42 -11.60 1.87 -1.62
CA ALA A 42 -12.47 2.90 -1.06
C ALA A 42 -12.89 2.56 0.39
N HIS A 43 -12.93 1.28 0.75
CA HIS A 43 -13.24 0.89 2.12
C HIS A 43 -12.21 1.37 3.13
N CYS A 44 -10.97 1.71 2.72
CA CYS A 44 -9.94 2.23 3.62
C CYS A 44 -10.28 3.64 4.17
N GLU A 45 -11.21 4.35 3.54
CA GLU A 45 -11.74 5.65 3.99
C GLU A 45 -12.64 5.56 5.26
N TRP A 46 -12.52 4.46 6.03
CA TRP A 46 -13.16 4.33 7.33
C TRP A 46 -12.39 5.05 8.46
N ARG A 47 -11.14 5.45 8.18
CA ARG A 47 -10.29 6.34 8.97
C ARG A 47 -9.90 7.53 8.12
N ASP A 48 -9.41 8.58 8.77
CA ASP A 48 -8.82 9.73 8.10
C ASP A 48 -7.57 9.29 7.32
N VAL A 49 -7.67 9.39 6.00
CA VAL A 49 -6.62 9.10 5.03
C VAL A 49 -5.95 10.44 4.66
N GLU A 50 -4.88 10.81 5.37
CA GLU A 50 -4.24 12.14 5.21
C GLU A 50 -2.84 12.03 4.58
N TYR A 51 -2.15 10.92 4.84
CA TYR A 51 -0.78 10.70 4.39
C TYR A 51 -0.62 9.31 3.79
N VAL A 52 0.36 9.21 2.90
CA VAL A 52 0.92 7.94 2.46
C VAL A 52 2.39 7.84 2.83
N THR A 53 2.86 6.62 3.03
CA THR A 53 4.29 6.28 2.96
C THR A 53 4.55 5.47 1.70
N VAL A 54 5.40 5.97 0.81
CA VAL A 54 5.77 5.27 -0.42
C VAL A 54 7.13 4.59 -0.22
N GLY A 55 7.21 3.30 -0.54
CA GLY A 55 8.46 2.54 -0.54
C GLY A 55 9.00 2.11 0.83
N SER A 56 8.21 2.29 1.89
CA SER A 56 8.52 1.82 3.23
C SER A 56 8.51 0.27 3.30
N HIS A 57 9.38 -0.27 4.13
CA HIS A 57 9.46 -1.70 4.48
C HIS A 57 8.75 -2.01 5.80
N TYR A 58 8.63 -1.03 6.70
CA TYR A 58 8.07 -1.21 8.03
C TYR A 58 6.68 -0.57 8.21
N ILE A 59 5.77 -1.26 8.90
CA ILE A 59 4.38 -0.78 9.09
C ILE A 59 4.29 0.39 10.07
N ASN A 60 5.14 0.41 11.09
CA ASN A 60 4.99 1.14 12.35
C ASN A 60 5.15 2.66 12.28
N GLY A 61 5.54 3.22 11.13
CA GLY A 61 5.77 4.66 11.02
C GLY A 61 7.21 5.05 11.33
N SER A 62 7.39 6.26 11.82
CA SER A 62 8.68 6.77 12.28
C SER A 62 8.49 7.62 13.52
N GLU A 63 9.49 7.64 14.40
CA GLU A 63 9.49 8.57 15.52
C GLU A 63 9.76 10.01 15.05
N GLU A 64 9.30 10.99 15.81
CA GLU A 64 9.55 12.40 15.50
C GLU A 64 11.05 12.70 15.47
N GLY A 65 11.51 13.33 14.39
CA GLY A 65 12.95 13.60 14.18
C GLY A 65 13.77 12.40 13.69
N VAL A 66 13.18 11.21 13.59
CA VAL A 66 13.83 10.03 13.00
C VAL A 66 13.44 9.92 11.52
N PRO A 67 14.42 9.79 10.60
CA PRO A 67 14.10 9.59 9.19
C PRO A 67 13.25 8.33 8.97
N ALA A 68 12.12 8.48 8.29
CA ALA A 68 11.35 7.33 7.84
C ALA A 68 12.08 6.53 6.75
N ASP A 69 11.75 5.26 6.66
CA ASP A 69 12.24 4.32 5.66
C ASP A 69 11.53 4.44 4.29
N GLY A 70 10.58 5.36 4.17
CA GLY A 70 9.82 5.67 2.95
C GLY A 70 9.53 7.17 2.81
N GLU A 71 9.00 7.58 1.66
CA GLU A 71 8.55 8.95 1.45
C GLU A 71 7.19 9.18 2.12
N GLN A 72 7.16 10.02 3.14
CA GLN A 72 5.92 10.54 3.71
C GLN A 72 5.40 11.67 2.83
N ILE A 73 4.22 11.49 2.26
CA ILE A 73 3.60 12.47 1.36
C ILE A 73 2.15 12.66 1.76
N LYS A 74 1.75 13.92 1.93
CA LYS A 74 0.37 14.28 2.23
C LYS A 74 -0.50 14.10 0.98
N ILE A 75 -1.76 13.75 1.21
CA ILE A 75 -2.76 13.58 0.16
C ILE A 75 -3.44 14.93 -0.10
N GLU A 76 -3.56 15.27 -1.38
CA GLU A 76 -4.20 16.50 -1.85
C GLU A 76 -5.68 16.25 -2.18
N VAL A 77 -5.99 15.14 -2.86
CA VAL A 77 -7.33 14.83 -3.37
C VAL A 77 -7.61 13.34 -3.31
N HIS A 78 -8.86 13.00 -2.97
CA HIS A 78 -9.38 11.64 -3.00
C HIS A 78 -10.38 11.53 -4.15
N HIS A 79 -10.12 10.64 -5.10
CA HIS A 79 -11.05 10.29 -6.17
C HIS A 79 -11.65 8.92 -5.86
N GLU A 80 -12.65 8.90 -4.97
CA GLU A 80 -13.29 7.67 -4.52
C GLU A 80 -14.45 7.23 -5.42
N HIS A 81 -14.61 5.92 -5.57
CA HIS A 81 -15.82 5.29 -6.11
C HIS A 81 -16.21 4.16 -5.15
N ARG A 82 -17.11 4.47 -4.21
CA ARG A 82 -17.55 3.54 -3.15
C ARG A 82 -18.89 2.84 -3.43
N SER A 83 -19.50 3.10 -4.58
CA SER A 83 -20.75 2.41 -4.95
C SER A 83 -20.45 0.97 -5.31
N SER A 84 -21.07 0.00 -4.61
CA SER A 84 -21.05 -1.40 -5.02
C SER A 84 -21.40 -1.53 -6.52
N PRO A 85 -20.63 -2.29 -7.33
CA PRO A 85 -19.58 -3.24 -6.96
C PRO A 85 -18.15 -2.67 -6.85
N TRP A 86 -17.98 -1.35 -6.88
CA TRP A 86 -16.69 -0.68 -6.97
C TRP A 86 -16.12 -0.39 -5.56
N ASP A 87 -14.94 -0.93 -5.26
CA ASP A 87 -14.17 -0.67 -4.04
C ASP A 87 -12.76 -0.18 -4.39
N PHE A 88 -12.68 1.02 -4.97
CA PHE A 88 -11.40 1.64 -5.29
C PHE A 88 -11.40 3.15 -5.05
N VAL A 89 -10.23 3.66 -4.67
CA VAL A 89 -9.94 5.09 -4.55
C VAL A 89 -8.59 5.39 -5.21
N VAL A 90 -8.52 6.53 -5.89
CA VAL A 90 -7.25 7.08 -6.39
C VAL A 90 -6.91 8.32 -5.56
N LEU A 91 -5.75 8.28 -4.91
CA LEU A 91 -5.24 9.34 -4.05
C LEU A 91 -4.21 10.16 -4.83
N LYS A 92 -4.44 11.47 -4.95
CA LYS A 92 -3.48 12.42 -5.53
C LYS A 92 -2.53 12.92 -4.45
N LEU A 93 -1.23 12.79 -4.67
CA LEU A 93 -0.18 13.22 -3.75
C LEU A 93 0.16 14.70 -3.96
N GLU A 94 0.44 15.44 -2.88
CA GLU A 94 0.85 16.87 -2.96
C GLU A 94 2.14 17.09 -3.78
N ARG A 95 2.97 16.06 -3.91
CA ARG A 95 4.19 16.07 -4.74
C ARG A 95 4.44 14.70 -5.36
N PRO A 96 5.17 14.63 -6.49
CA PRO A 96 5.58 13.34 -7.04
C PRO A 96 6.52 12.60 -6.09
N SER A 97 6.35 11.28 -6.03
CA SER A 97 7.28 10.36 -5.41
C SER A 97 8.53 10.16 -6.29
N LYS A 98 9.67 9.92 -5.66
CA LYS A 98 10.91 9.52 -6.35
C LYS A 98 10.90 8.06 -6.79
N PHE A 99 10.00 7.24 -6.25
CA PHE A 99 9.94 5.82 -6.52
C PHE A 99 9.25 5.52 -7.85
N THR A 100 9.62 4.41 -8.48
CA THR A 100 9.06 4.01 -9.77
C THR A 100 7.67 3.39 -9.56
N PRO A 101 6.62 3.90 -10.24
CA PRO A 101 5.28 3.32 -10.14
C PRO A 101 5.20 1.89 -10.69
N VAL A 102 4.25 1.11 -10.18
CA VAL A 102 3.89 -0.19 -10.76
C VAL A 102 3.12 0.01 -12.06
N LYS A 103 3.32 -0.89 -13.02
CA LYS A 103 2.57 -0.87 -14.29
C LYS A 103 1.15 -1.34 -14.06
N LEU A 104 0.18 -0.57 -14.54
CA LEU A 104 -1.20 -1.01 -14.65
C LEU A 104 -1.35 -1.97 -15.85
N PRO A 105 -2.23 -2.98 -15.75
CA PRO A 105 -2.59 -3.81 -16.88
C PRO A 105 -3.30 -2.98 -17.96
N LYS A 106 -3.23 -3.46 -19.20
CA LYS A 106 -4.06 -2.92 -20.28
C LYS A 106 -5.45 -3.53 -20.18
N HIS A 107 -6.45 -2.81 -20.68
CA HIS A 107 -7.79 -3.37 -20.84
C HIS A 107 -7.74 -4.68 -21.63
N GLY A 108 -8.29 -5.76 -21.07
CA GLY A 108 -8.29 -7.10 -21.65
C GLY A 108 -7.03 -7.94 -21.41
N ASP A 109 -6.08 -7.51 -20.57
CA ASP A 109 -4.92 -8.32 -20.13
C ASP A 109 -5.27 -9.24 -18.93
N ASP A 110 -6.48 -9.80 -18.95
CA ASP A 110 -6.97 -10.68 -17.89
C ASP A 110 -6.27 -12.04 -17.99
N LYS A 111 -5.49 -12.39 -16.96
CA LYS A 111 -4.77 -13.66 -16.89
C LYS A 111 -5.41 -14.58 -15.88
N LYS A 112 -5.87 -15.74 -16.35
CA LYS A 112 -6.42 -16.82 -15.53
C LYS A 112 -5.41 -17.96 -15.41
N GLY A 113 -5.39 -18.61 -14.25
CA GLY A 113 -4.48 -19.71 -13.92
C GLY A 113 -3.03 -19.27 -13.66
N VAL A 114 -2.75 -17.97 -13.53
CA VAL A 114 -1.38 -17.46 -13.35
C VAL A 114 -1.09 -17.22 -11.88
N TRP A 115 0.19 -17.29 -11.51
CA TRP A 115 0.63 -16.97 -10.16
C TRP A 115 0.77 -15.45 -9.98
N GLY A 116 -0.07 -14.89 -9.12
CA GLY A 116 0.03 -13.52 -8.62
C GLY A 116 0.88 -13.46 -7.34
N THR A 117 1.29 -12.25 -6.98
CA THR A 117 1.94 -11.95 -5.70
C THR A 117 1.10 -10.94 -4.95
N THR A 118 0.67 -11.28 -3.73
CA THR A 118 0.10 -10.32 -2.78
C THR A 118 1.17 -9.92 -1.78
N MET A 119 1.18 -8.64 -1.41
CA MET A 119 2.14 -8.08 -0.47
C MET A 119 1.46 -7.17 0.54
N GLY A 120 2.00 -7.09 1.75
CA GLY A 120 1.53 -6.16 2.78
C GLY A 120 1.98 -6.56 4.18
N TRP A 121 1.49 -5.80 5.16
CA TRP A 121 1.80 -5.97 6.58
C TRP A 121 0.66 -6.64 7.38
N GLY A 122 -0.34 -7.20 6.69
CA GLY A 122 -1.50 -7.85 7.33
C GLY A 122 -1.14 -9.03 8.25
N VAL A 123 -2.12 -9.44 9.07
CA VAL A 123 -2.00 -10.55 10.05
C VAL A 123 -1.30 -11.81 9.52
N THR A 124 -0.44 -12.41 10.35
CA THR A 124 0.46 -13.51 9.93
C THR A 124 0.11 -14.89 10.50
N SER A 125 -0.86 -14.96 11.41
CA SER A 125 -1.44 -16.20 11.94
C SER A 125 -2.95 -16.01 12.21
N THR A 126 -3.66 -17.11 12.47
CA THR A 126 -5.10 -17.13 12.82
C THR A 126 -5.32 -18.11 13.98
N PRO A 127 -6.30 -17.88 14.88
CA PRO A 127 -7.29 -16.80 14.86
C PRO A 127 -6.75 -15.45 15.35
N ASP A 128 -5.76 -15.45 16.23
CA ASP A 128 -5.25 -14.25 16.91
C ASP A 128 -3.81 -13.95 16.48
N GLY A 129 -3.66 -13.30 15.32
CA GLY A 129 -2.35 -12.95 14.76
C GLY A 129 -2.10 -11.46 14.73
N ASP A 130 -0.85 -11.08 15.02
CA ASP A 130 -0.40 -9.69 14.91
C ASP A 130 -0.09 -9.30 13.46
N TYR A 131 -0.15 -8.00 13.20
CA TYR A 131 0.38 -7.41 11.97
C TYR A 131 1.88 -7.67 11.86
N SER A 132 2.33 -7.86 10.62
CA SER A 132 3.75 -8.03 10.34
C SER A 132 4.44 -6.68 10.44
N LEU A 133 5.50 -6.57 11.25
CA LEU A 133 6.34 -5.37 11.27
C LEU A 133 6.97 -5.11 9.89
N GLU A 134 7.46 -6.17 9.24
CA GLU A 134 8.10 -6.12 7.93
C GLU A 134 7.15 -6.44 6.79
N LEU A 135 7.41 -5.88 5.61
CA LEU A 135 6.63 -6.16 4.41
C LEU A 135 6.78 -7.64 4.04
N LYS A 136 5.65 -8.36 3.97
CA LYS A 136 5.61 -9.76 3.55
C LYS A 136 4.96 -9.92 2.19
N SER A 137 5.33 -11.00 1.50
CA SER A 137 4.73 -11.42 0.23
C SER A 137 4.33 -12.88 0.26
N VAL A 138 3.26 -13.22 -0.46
CA VAL A 138 2.84 -14.60 -0.70
C VAL A 138 2.43 -14.74 -2.17
N LYS A 139 2.73 -15.90 -2.76
CA LYS A 139 2.27 -16.25 -4.11
C LYS A 139 0.95 -17.01 -4.01
N LEU A 140 0.02 -16.67 -4.89
CA LEU A 140 -1.28 -17.33 -5.01
C LEU A 140 -1.63 -17.47 -6.48
N GLN A 141 -2.35 -18.53 -6.82
CA GLN A 141 -2.88 -18.72 -8.17
C GLN A 141 -4.19 -17.95 -8.31
N VAL A 142 -4.31 -17.21 -9.42
CA VAL A 142 -5.49 -16.41 -9.78
C VAL A 142 -6.12 -16.98 -11.03
#